data_AF-A0A2S6A572-F1
#
_entry.id   AF-A0A2S6A572-F1
#
_cell.length_a   1.000
_cell.length_b   1.000
_cell.length_c   1.000
_cell.angle_alpha   90.00
_cell.angle_beta   90.00
_cell.angle_gamma   90.00
#
_symmetry.space_group_name_H-M   'P 1'
#
loop_
_entity.id
_entity.type
_entity.pdbx_description
1 polymer ?
#
loop_
_entity_poly.entity_id
_entity_poly.type
_entity_poly.pdbx_seq_one_letter_code
_entity_poly.pdbx_strand_id
1 'polypeptide(L)' 'MLATYEVVCSKYSDASTATAVKAFLTSATDNGQTGLDTSGYIPIPDSFKTKLGTAINAIS' A
#
# COMPACT_ATOMS: atom_id res chain seq x y z
N MET A 1 5.93 19.59 1.02
CA MET A 1 5.35 18.26 1.30
C MET A 1 5.86 17.30 0.26
N LEU A 2 6.44 16.17 0.67
CA LEU A 2 6.96 15.15 -0.24
C LEU A 2 5.94 14.01 -0.31
N ALA A 3 5.75 13.45 -1.51
CA ALA A 3 5.00 12.22 -1.66
C ALA A 3 5.94 11.04 -1.41
N THR A 4 5.58 10.15 -0.49
CA THR A 4 6.26 8.88 -0.31
C THR A 4 5.75 7.90 -1.37
N TYR A 5 6.66 7.27 -2.08
CA TYR A 5 6.35 6.29 -3.11
C TYR A 5 6.91 4.94 -2.72
N GLU A 6 6.06 3.92 -2.81
CA GLU A 6 6.46 2.52 -2.75
C GLU A 6 6.42 1.94 -4.17
N VAL A 7 7.55 1.40 -4.64
CA VAL A 7 7.67 0.78 -5.97
C VAL A 7 7.85 -0.72 -5.79
N VAL A 8 6.90 -1.49 -6.32
CA VAL A 8 6.85 -2.95 -6.18
C VAL A 8 6.62 -3.63 -7.53
N CYS A 9 6.94 -4.92 -7.62
CA CYS A 9 6.59 -5.72 -8.79
C CYS A 9 5.10 -6.07 -8.75
N SER A 10 4.46 -6.12 -9.92
CA SER A 10 3.12 -6.72 -10.04
C SER A 10 3.16 -8.24 -10.02
N LYS A 11 4.30 -8.83 -10.43
CA LYS A 11 4.55 -10.26 -10.44
C LYS A 11 5.93 -10.58 -9.87
N TYR A 12 6.00 -11.50 -8.91
CA TYR A 12 7.24 -11.97 -8.32
C TYR A 12 7.56 -13.41 -8.77
N SER A 13 8.85 -13.74 -8.81
CA SER A 13 9.29 -15.12 -9.05
C SER A 13 9.15 -16.00 -7.81
N ASP A 14 9.23 -15.40 -6.62
CA ASP A 14 9.07 -16.07 -5.33
C ASP A 14 7.68 -15.77 -4.74
N ALA A 15 6.88 -16.80 -4.55
CA ALA A 15 5.49 -16.67 -4.08
C ALA A 15 5.40 -16.18 -2.63
N SER A 16 6.40 -16.49 -1.79
CA SER A 16 6.42 -16.02 -0.40
C SER A 16 6.62 -14.51 -0.33
N THR A 17 7.47 -13.97 -1.21
CA THR A 17 7.70 -12.54 -1.39
C THR A 17 6.44 -11.85 -1.91
N ALA A 18 5.77 -12.40 -2.94
CA ALA A 18 4.49 -11.84 -3.43
C ALA A 18 3.47 -11.71 -2.30
N THR A 19 3.35 -12.76 -1.48
CA THR A 19 2.42 -12.81 -0.35
C THR A 19 2.77 -11.76 0.71
N ALA A 20 4.05 -11.63 1.07
CA ALA A 20 4.51 -10.67 2.05
C ALA A 20 4.30 -9.22 1.57
N VAL A 21 4.63 -8.92 0.31
CA VAL A 21 4.43 -7.58 -0.27
C VAL A 21 2.95 -7.22 -0.33
N LYS A 22 2.09 -8.14 -0.79
CA LYS A 22 0.64 -7.94 -0.80
C LYS A 22 0.12 -7.67 0.62
N ALA A 23 0.52 -8.46 1.61
CA ALA A 23 0.09 -8.27 2.99
C ALA A 23 0.55 -6.93 3.58
N PHE A 24 1.80 -6.54 3.33
CA PHE A 24 2.35 -5.26 3.77
C PHE A 24 1.57 -4.09 3.18
N LEU A 25 1.35 -4.06 1.87
CA LEU A 25 0.64 -2.97 1.21
C LEU A 25 -0.83 -2.88 1.63
N THR A 26 -1.50 -4.02 1.84
CA THR A 26 -2.86 -4.04 2.41
C THR A 26 -2.89 -3.37 3.77
N SER A 27 -1.97 -3.74 4.68
CA SER A 27 -1.86 -3.11 6.02
C SER A 27 -1.52 -1.62 5.93
N ALA A 28 -0.55 -1.26 5.10
CA ALA A 28 -0.10 0.12 4.94
C ALA A 28 -1.22 1.04 4.40
N THR A 29 -2.09 0.52 3.53
CA THR A 29 -3.19 1.29 2.92
C THR A 29 -4.50 1.26 3.72
N ASP A 30 -4.57 0.42 4.76
CA ASP A 30 -5.71 0.32 5.67
C ASP A 30 -5.35 0.85 7.07
N ASN A 31 -5.16 -0.03 8.05
CA ASN A 31 -4.87 0.32 9.44
C ASN A 31 -3.60 1.20 9.61
N GLY A 32 -2.63 1.06 8.71
CA GLY A 32 -1.41 1.87 8.67
C GLY A 32 -1.63 3.36 8.38
N GLN A 33 -2.83 3.77 7.97
CA GLN A 33 -3.19 5.17 7.76
C GLN A 33 -3.59 5.92 9.05
N THR A 34 -3.82 5.19 10.14
CA THR A 34 -4.29 5.76 11.41
C THR A 34 -3.20 6.59 12.07
N GLY A 35 -3.48 7.87 12.38
CA GLY A 35 -2.58 8.75 13.12
C GLY A 35 -1.43 9.37 12.31
N LEU A 36 -1.36 9.12 11.00
CA LEU A 36 -0.35 9.72 10.11
C LEU A 36 -0.46 11.25 10.06
N ASP A 37 -1.67 11.78 10.15
CA ASP A 37 -1.98 13.21 10.23
C ASP A 37 -1.34 13.88 11.45
N THR A 38 -1.37 13.21 12.61
CA THR A 38 -0.72 13.70 13.84
C THR A 38 0.81 13.71 13.73
N SER A 39 1.36 12.91 12.81
CA SER A 39 2.79 12.85 12.49
C SER A 39 3.20 13.77 11.34
N GLY A 40 2.29 14.61 10.83
CA GLY A 40 2.56 15.58 9.76
C GLY A 40 2.47 15.01 8.33
N TYR A 41 1.93 13.81 8.16
CA TYR A 41 1.66 13.22 6.85
C TYR A 41 0.22 13.46 6.39
N ILE A 42 -0.02 13.34 5.09
CA ILE A 42 -1.38 13.31 4.54
C ILE A 42 -1.82 11.85 4.38
N PRO A 43 -2.90 11.42 5.05
CA PRO A 43 -3.48 10.09 4.82
C PRO A 43 -3.97 9.91 3.39
N ILE A 44 -3.96 8.67 2.90
CA ILE A 44 -4.46 8.32 1.57
C ILE A 44 -5.94 8.73 1.47
N PRO A 45 -6.32 9.57 0.48
CA PRO A 45 -7.71 9.93 0.25
C PRO A 45 -8.56 8.70 -0.10
N ASP A 46 -9.80 8.65 0.39
CA ASP A 46 -10.70 7.51 0.17
C ASP A 46 -10.94 7.22 -1.31
N SER A 47 -11.00 8.26 -2.15
CA SER A 47 -11.12 8.13 -3.61
C SER A 47 -9.95 7.38 -4.26
N PHE A 48 -8.80 7.32 -3.59
CA PHE A 48 -7.60 6.65 -4.09
C PHE A 48 -7.41 5.24 -3.50
N LYS A 49 -7.99 4.96 -2.32
CA LYS A 49 -7.91 3.64 -1.66
C LYS A 49 -8.42 2.51 -2.54
N THR A 50 -9.54 2.71 -3.26
CA THR A 50 -10.07 1.67 -4.17
C THR A 50 -9.07 1.32 -5.26
N LYS A 51 -8.42 2.32 -5.88
CA LYS A 51 -7.43 2.09 -6.93
C LYS A 51 -6.21 1.31 -6.40
N LEU A 52 -5.73 1.67 -5.22
CA LEU A 52 -4.64 0.96 -4.56
C LEU A 52 -5.04 -0.47 -4.20
N GLY A 53 -6.22 -0.68 -3.62
CA GLY A 53 -6.74 -2.01 -3.30
C GLY A 53 -6.82 -2.93 -4.51
N THR A 54 -7.29 -2.44 -5.66
CA THR A 54 -7.28 -3.21 -6.92
C THR A 54 -5.87 -3.61 -7.35
N ALA A 55 -4.91 -2.67 -7.30
CA ALA A 55 -3.52 -2.94 -7.68
C ALA A 55 -2.84 -3.94 -6.74
N ILE A 56 -3.03 -3.77 -5.42
CA ILE A 56 -2.49 -4.66 -4.39
C ILE A 56 -3.06 -6.08 -4.54
N ASN A 57 -4.37 -6.19 -4.78
CA ASN A 57 -5.03 -7.48 -4.98
C ASN A 57 -4.52 -8.22 -6.23
N ALA A 58 -4.01 -7.51 -7.23
CA ALA A 58 -3.44 -8.10 -8.44
C ALA A 58 -2.01 -8.65 -8.27
N ILE A 59 -1.32 -8.37 -7.15
CA ILE A 59 0.03 -8.87 -6.90
C ILE A 59 0.03 -10.40 -6.85
N SER A 60 0.96 -11.02 -7.60
CA SER A 60 1.10 -12.48 -7.74
C SER A 60 2.56 -12.94 -7.71
#